data_AF-A0A6C0C7H7-F1
#
_entry.id   AF-A0A6C0C7H7-F1
#
_cell.length_a   1.000
_cell.length_b   1.000
_cell.length_c   1.000
_cell.angle_alpha   90.00
_cell.angle_beta   90.00
_cell.angle_gamma   90.00
#
_symmetry.space_group_name_H-M   'P 1'
#
loop_
_entity.id
_entity.type
_entity.pdbx_description
1 polymer ?
#
loop_
_entity_poly.entity_id
_entity_poly.type
_entity_poly.pdbx_seq_one_letter_code
_entity_poly.pdbx_strand_id
1 'polypeptide(L)'
;MSKSIKRIINKDLKSIEHNKLNELGIYIEFNEENMLEAKAMIIGPKGSLYEGGYFFYYINFPKNYPYSPPDVAYVSRNNVRIHPNMYVKGHKSGYGKVCLSILGTWSGPKWTTIMDISTVLLSLQSLLDSDPLLNEPGFNKKNKHQAEIIKNYNDVIFFENINTLLIKNYLDTHPDFMIFKDMIYKYFNDNYQDIYNNILKYKDIKKKRIIIPIYSIKYEIDFHELMAVYCLLLNKLNLKILNN
;
A
#
# COMPACT_ATOMS: atom_id res chain seq x y z
N MET A 1 -7.90 28.24 16.30
CA MET A 1 -7.31 27.33 15.30
C MET A 1 -5.78 27.41 15.35
N SER A 2 -5.09 26.29 15.56
CA SER A 2 -3.62 26.27 15.70
C SER A 2 -2.91 26.64 14.38
N LYS A 3 -1.64 27.07 14.45
CA LYS A 3 -0.83 27.39 13.25
C LYS A 3 -0.73 26.19 12.30
N SER A 4 -0.58 24.98 12.83
CA SER A 4 -0.55 23.73 12.06
C SER A 4 -1.85 23.47 11.31
N ILE A 5 -3.01 23.64 11.96
CA ILE A 5 -4.30 23.44 11.31
C ILE A 5 -4.50 24.49 10.19
N LYS A 6 -4.12 25.75 10.44
CA LYS A 6 -4.13 26.78 9.38
C LYS A 6 -3.22 26.40 8.21
N ARG A 7 -2.06 25.78 8.46
CA ARG A 7 -1.16 25.26 7.42
C ARG A 7 -1.84 24.16 6.59
N ILE A 8 -2.50 23.21 7.26
CA ILE A 8 -3.22 22.11 6.61
C ILE A 8 -4.30 22.66 5.67
N ILE A 9 -5.17 23.54 6.18
CA ILE A 9 -6.30 24.07 5.41
C ILE A 9 -5.82 24.94 4.24
N ASN A 10 -4.86 25.84 4.48
CA ASN A 10 -4.50 26.84 3.48
C ASN A 10 -3.51 26.33 2.42
N LYS A 11 -2.82 25.22 2.68
CA LYS A 11 -1.83 24.67 1.75
C LYS A 11 -1.98 23.16 1.49
N ASP A 12 -2.01 22.30 2.51
CA ASP A 12 -2.06 20.85 2.29
C ASP A 12 -3.30 20.41 1.51
N LEU A 13 -4.49 20.87 1.90
CA LEU A 13 -5.74 20.56 1.19
C LEU A 13 -5.71 21.05 -0.26
N LYS A 14 -5.17 22.25 -0.49
CA LYS A 14 -5.00 22.81 -1.84
C LYS A 14 -4.01 22.00 -2.68
N SER A 15 -2.92 21.52 -2.08
CA SER A 15 -1.96 20.64 -2.77
C SER A 15 -2.60 19.29 -3.13
N ILE A 16 -3.46 18.74 -2.27
CA ILE A 16 -4.19 17.48 -2.54
C ILE A 16 -5.08 17.66 -3.77
N GLU A 17 -5.85 18.75 -3.82
CA GLU A 17 -6.72 19.09 -4.94
C GLU A 17 -5.92 19.38 -6.22
N HIS A 18 -4.89 20.22 -6.12
CA HIS A 18 -4.05 20.61 -7.27
C HIS A 18 -3.34 19.43 -7.92
N ASN A 19 -2.80 18.52 -7.10
CA ASN A 19 -2.14 17.30 -7.58
C ASN A 19 -3.14 16.21 -7.99
N LYS A 20 -4.45 16.44 -7.83
CA LYS A 20 -5.52 15.52 -8.20
C LYS A 20 -5.30 14.12 -7.64
N LEU A 21 -4.94 14.02 -6.35
CA LEU A 21 -4.54 12.76 -5.73
C LEU A 21 -5.59 11.65 -5.89
N ASN A 22 -6.88 12.00 -5.85
CA ASN A 22 -7.96 11.05 -6.07
C ASN A 22 -7.94 10.40 -7.47
N GLU A 23 -7.52 11.14 -8.51
CA GLU A 23 -7.34 10.60 -9.88
C GLU A 23 -6.17 9.61 -9.95
N LEU A 24 -5.21 9.73 -9.02
CA LEU A 24 -4.07 8.83 -8.87
C LEU A 24 -4.35 7.64 -7.93
N GLY A 25 -5.58 7.50 -7.43
CA GLY A 25 -5.94 6.45 -6.47
C GLY A 25 -5.39 6.68 -5.06
N ILE A 26 -5.08 7.93 -4.71
CA ILE A 26 -4.65 8.34 -3.37
C ILE A 26 -5.79 9.14 -2.73
N TYR A 27 -6.32 8.65 -1.61
CA TYR A 27 -7.41 9.25 -0.87
C TYR A 27 -6.94 9.58 0.56
N ILE A 28 -7.36 10.72 1.09
CA ILE A 28 -7.04 11.15 2.45
C ILE A 28 -8.25 11.83 3.06
N GLU A 29 -8.58 11.44 4.29
CA GLU A 29 -9.68 11.99 5.08
C GLU A 29 -9.13 12.49 6.42
N PHE A 30 -9.38 13.76 6.72
CA PHE A 30 -9.00 14.38 7.98
C PHE A 30 -10.07 14.13 9.04
N ASN A 31 -9.67 13.95 10.29
CA ASN A 31 -10.60 13.82 11.41
C ASN A 31 -11.28 15.19 11.67
N GLU A 32 -12.60 15.23 11.61
CA GLU A 32 -13.42 16.43 11.81
C GLU A 32 -13.24 17.06 13.20
N GLU A 33 -13.03 16.24 14.23
CA GLU A 33 -12.81 16.70 15.61
C GLU A 33 -11.36 17.17 15.81
N ASN A 34 -10.41 16.54 15.13
CA ASN A 34 -8.99 16.85 15.23
C ASN A 34 -8.29 16.80 13.87
N MET A 35 -8.23 17.94 13.18
CA MET A 35 -7.55 18.09 11.89
C MET A 35 -6.02 17.80 11.92
N LEU A 36 -5.42 17.52 13.09
CA LEU A 36 -4.06 17.00 13.19
C LEU A 36 -4.00 15.47 13.05
N GLU A 37 -5.12 14.81 12.81
CA GLU A 37 -5.22 13.39 12.54
C GLU A 37 -5.88 13.20 11.18
N ALA A 38 -5.36 12.26 10.41
CA ALA A 38 -5.94 11.86 9.14
C ALA A 38 -5.74 10.36 8.91
N LYS A 39 -6.56 9.83 8.03
CA LYS A 39 -6.44 8.47 7.49
C LYS A 39 -6.23 8.60 5.99
N ALA A 40 -5.44 7.72 5.42
CA ALA A 40 -5.27 7.68 3.97
C ALA A 40 -5.41 6.25 3.44
N MET A 41 -5.91 6.16 2.22
CA MET A 41 -5.89 4.96 1.40
C MET A 41 -5.10 5.23 0.12
N ILE A 42 -4.18 4.34 -0.22
CA ILE A 42 -3.49 4.34 -1.52
C ILE A 42 -3.84 3.05 -2.24
N ILE A 43 -4.34 3.18 -3.47
CA ILE A 43 -4.49 2.06 -4.38
C ILE A 43 -3.15 1.84 -5.08
N GLY A 44 -2.65 0.61 -5.05
CA GLY A 44 -1.38 0.29 -5.68
C GLY A 44 -1.43 0.56 -7.21
N PRO A 45 -0.40 1.19 -7.77
CA PRO A 45 -0.44 1.76 -9.11
C PRO A 45 -0.44 0.69 -10.20
N LYS A 46 -1.04 1.01 -11.34
CA LYS A 46 -1.05 0.14 -12.53
C LYS A 46 0.37 -0.15 -13.02
N GLY A 47 0.64 -1.38 -13.40
CA GLY A 47 1.96 -1.87 -13.84
C GLY A 47 2.92 -2.25 -12.70
N SER A 48 2.55 -2.01 -11.43
CA SER A 48 3.34 -2.46 -10.29
C SER A 48 2.96 -3.88 -9.84
N LEU A 49 3.76 -4.48 -8.95
CA LEU A 49 3.34 -5.71 -8.25
C LEU A 49 2.16 -5.50 -7.31
N TYR A 50 1.85 -4.24 -7.01
CA TYR A 50 0.85 -3.81 -6.05
C TYR A 50 -0.45 -3.38 -6.71
N GLU A 51 -0.56 -3.50 -8.04
CA GLU A 51 -1.70 -3.04 -8.82
C GLU A 51 -3.03 -3.44 -8.17
N GLY A 52 -3.86 -2.43 -7.87
CA GLY A 52 -5.18 -2.58 -7.30
C GLY A 52 -5.26 -2.92 -5.81
N GLY A 53 -4.15 -3.18 -5.13
CA GLY A 53 -4.14 -3.42 -3.68
C GLY A 53 -4.47 -2.16 -2.88
N TYR A 54 -5.25 -2.30 -1.82
CA TYR A 54 -5.63 -1.20 -0.92
C TYR A 54 -4.65 -1.10 0.26
N PHE A 55 -3.91 0.00 0.35
CA PHE A 55 -3.02 0.30 1.46
C PHE A 55 -3.65 1.34 2.38
N PHE A 56 -3.64 1.08 3.68
CA PHE A 56 -4.22 1.96 4.68
C PHE A 56 -3.14 2.57 5.58
N TYR A 57 -3.26 3.86 5.87
CA TYR A 57 -2.31 4.60 6.69
C TYR A 57 -3.01 5.49 7.71
N TYR A 58 -2.50 5.49 8.93
CA TYR A 58 -2.78 6.56 9.90
C TYR A 58 -1.73 7.65 9.77
N ILE A 59 -2.16 8.90 9.91
CA ILE A 59 -1.32 10.08 9.76
C ILE A 59 -1.60 11.02 10.93
N ASN A 60 -0.56 11.37 11.68
CA ASN A 60 -0.63 12.31 12.79
C ASN A 60 0.30 13.49 12.55
N PHE A 61 -0.25 14.69 12.48
CA PHE A 61 0.50 15.92 12.31
C PHE A 61 0.97 16.44 13.67
N PRO A 62 2.26 16.78 13.84
CA PRO A 62 2.75 17.31 15.11
C PRO A 62 2.24 18.73 15.35
N LYS A 63 2.21 19.16 16.62
CA LYS A 63 1.77 20.50 17.01
C LYS A 63 2.61 21.64 16.41
N ASN A 64 3.84 21.34 15.97
CA ASN A 64 4.73 22.27 15.27
C ASN A 64 4.76 22.05 13.75
N TYR A 65 3.84 21.30 13.16
CA TYR A 65 3.72 21.17 11.70
C TYR A 65 3.62 22.57 11.03
N PRO A 66 4.39 22.87 9.96
CA PRO A 66 5.21 21.97 9.15
C PRO A 66 6.71 21.96 9.51
N TYR A 67 7.12 22.43 10.70
CA TYR A 67 8.54 22.40 11.10
C TYR A 67 9.06 20.98 11.39
N SER A 68 8.16 20.07 11.76
CA SER A 68 8.43 18.63 11.82
C SER A 68 7.49 17.87 10.87
N PRO A 69 7.92 16.73 10.32
CA PRO A 69 7.10 15.93 9.41
C PRO A 69 5.89 15.33 10.13
N PRO A 70 4.84 14.93 9.39
CA PRO A 70 3.80 14.08 9.96
C PRO A 70 4.37 12.71 10.33
N ASP A 71 3.72 12.05 11.27
CA ASP A 71 4.01 10.69 11.70
C ASP A 71 3.04 9.73 11.00
N VAL A 72 3.55 8.70 10.33
CA VAL A 72 2.77 7.82 9.45
C VAL A 72 2.94 6.36 9.83
N ALA A 73 1.82 5.65 9.97
CA ALA A 73 1.78 4.23 10.28
C ALA A 73 1.05 3.44 9.21
N TYR A 74 1.65 2.35 8.72
CA TYR A 74 1.03 1.42 7.77
C TYR A 74 0.19 0.36 8.51
N VAL A 75 -1.05 0.18 8.10
CA VAL A 75 -1.97 -0.79 8.71
C VAL A 75 -1.80 -2.16 8.04
N SER A 76 -0.83 -2.93 8.54
CA SER A 76 -0.63 -4.31 8.08
C SER A 76 -1.81 -5.20 8.45
N ARG A 77 -2.27 -6.03 7.50
CA ARG A 77 -3.39 -6.97 7.70
C ARG A 77 -2.97 -8.39 8.04
N ASN A 78 -1.69 -8.70 7.95
CA ASN A 78 -1.09 -9.97 8.32
C ASN A 78 0.40 -9.80 8.69
N ASN A 79 1.12 -10.92 8.81
CA ASN A 79 2.54 -10.94 9.20
C ASN A 79 3.52 -10.94 8.01
N VAL A 80 3.05 -10.72 6.78
CA VAL A 80 3.92 -10.61 5.61
C VAL A 80 4.39 -9.17 5.48
N ARG A 81 5.71 -8.98 5.43
CA ARG A 81 6.31 -7.65 5.17
C ARG A 81 6.17 -7.33 3.69
N ILE A 82 5.15 -6.54 3.36
CA ILE A 82 4.71 -6.33 1.98
C ILE A 82 5.66 -5.44 1.16
N HIS A 83 6.48 -4.62 1.83
CA HIS A 83 7.50 -3.79 1.20
C HIS A 83 8.64 -3.56 2.21
N PRO A 84 9.92 -3.44 1.80
CA PRO A 84 11.02 -3.16 2.73
C PRO A 84 10.77 -1.91 3.58
N ASN A 85 10.18 -0.86 3.02
CA ASN A 85 9.84 0.37 3.74
C ASN A 85 8.51 0.35 4.51
N MET A 86 7.74 -0.75 4.47
CA MET A 86 6.45 -0.89 5.16
C MET A 86 6.49 -2.10 6.10
N TYR A 87 6.70 -1.83 7.38
CA TYR A 87 6.89 -2.89 8.37
C TYR A 87 5.55 -3.48 8.78
N VAL A 88 5.57 -4.70 9.30
CA VAL A 88 4.36 -5.34 9.86
C VAL A 88 3.93 -4.68 11.18
N LYS A 89 4.92 -4.29 12.01
CA LYS A 89 4.78 -3.67 13.34
C LYS A 89 5.93 -2.70 13.60
N GLY A 90 5.98 -2.09 14.79
CA GLY A 90 7.10 -1.27 15.25
C GLY A 90 6.85 0.24 15.18
N HIS A 91 5.63 0.66 14.84
CA HIS A 91 5.16 2.01 15.07
C HIS A 91 4.54 2.12 16.47
N LYS A 92 4.61 3.31 17.10
CA LYS A 92 4.06 3.56 18.44
C LYS A 92 2.52 3.39 18.54
N SER A 93 1.83 3.39 17.41
CA SER A 93 0.38 3.09 17.34
C SER A 93 0.07 1.58 17.38
N GLY A 94 1.09 0.72 17.45
CA GLY A 94 0.94 -0.74 17.36
C GLY A 94 0.97 -1.29 15.92
N TYR A 95 0.87 -0.42 14.92
CA TYR A 95 0.91 -0.75 13.49
C TYR A 95 2.33 -0.75 12.91
N GLY A 96 2.41 -0.88 11.59
CA GLY A 96 3.64 -0.91 10.81
C GLY A 96 4.36 0.43 10.78
N LYS A 97 5.67 0.43 11.06
CA LYS A 97 6.52 1.59 10.83
C LYS A 97 6.70 1.82 9.32
N VAL A 98 6.57 3.08 8.90
CA VAL A 98 6.91 3.54 7.55
C VAL A 98 8.32 4.13 7.55
N CYS A 99 9.15 3.67 6.61
CA CYS A 99 10.53 4.13 6.44
C CYS A 99 10.66 5.03 5.20
N LEU A 100 10.64 6.34 5.40
CA LEU A 100 10.87 7.36 4.37
C LEU A 100 11.85 8.41 4.87
N SER A 101 12.73 8.89 4.00
CA SER A 101 13.74 9.88 4.39
C SER A 101 13.11 11.21 4.79
N ILE A 102 12.05 11.61 4.09
CA ILE A 102 11.24 12.79 4.36
C ILE A 102 10.39 12.67 5.63
N LEU A 103 10.28 11.47 6.21
CA LEU A 103 9.69 11.26 7.54
C LEU A 103 10.76 11.09 8.62
N GLY A 104 12.05 11.22 8.27
CA GLY A 104 13.18 11.03 9.17
C GLY A 104 13.46 9.56 9.54
N THR A 105 12.73 8.61 8.95
CA THR A 105 12.82 7.18 9.29
C THR A 105 13.66 6.36 8.31
N TRP A 106 14.28 7.01 7.33
CA TRP A 106 15.21 6.40 6.36
C TRP A 106 16.36 7.34 5.97
N SER A 107 17.37 6.78 5.30
CA SER A 107 18.49 7.54 4.71
C SER A 107 18.02 8.27 3.45
N GLY A 108 18.58 9.47 3.18
CA GLY A 108 18.22 10.30 2.03
C GLY A 108 17.79 11.72 2.39
N PRO A 109 17.23 12.47 1.43
CA PRO A 109 16.76 13.84 1.62
C PRO A 109 15.75 13.96 2.76
N LYS A 110 15.95 14.95 3.62
CA LYS A 110 15.16 15.13 4.84
C LYS A 110 13.95 16.02 4.60
N TRP A 111 12.99 15.95 5.52
CA TRP A 111 11.83 16.84 5.58
C TRP A 111 12.28 18.29 5.52
N THR A 112 11.56 19.10 4.76
CA THR A 112 11.68 20.56 4.77
C THR A 112 10.29 21.18 4.83
N THR A 113 10.16 22.37 5.39
CA THR A 113 8.85 23.01 5.63
C THR A 113 8.06 23.35 4.36
N ILE A 114 8.72 23.30 3.20
CA ILE A 114 8.07 23.48 1.89
C ILE A 114 7.23 22.26 1.50
N MET A 115 7.62 21.06 1.94
CA MET A 115 6.89 19.82 1.71
C MET A 115 5.55 19.83 2.45
N ASP A 116 4.63 19.00 1.99
CA ASP A 116 3.29 18.86 2.55
C ASP A 116 2.85 17.38 2.52
N ILE A 117 1.62 17.12 2.97
CA ILE A 117 1.10 15.75 3.01
C ILE A 117 0.99 15.11 1.62
N SER A 118 0.74 15.90 0.56
CA SER A 118 0.70 15.37 -0.81
C SER A 118 2.05 14.80 -1.21
N THR A 119 3.14 15.48 -0.84
CA THR A 119 4.51 15.00 -1.08
C THR A 119 4.75 13.65 -0.41
N VAL A 120 4.26 13.46 0.82
CA VAL A 120 4.41 12.20 1.56
C VAL A 120 3.61 11.08 0.90
N LEU A 121 2.34 11.33 0.54
CA LEU A 121 1.47 10.33 -0.07
C LEU A 121 1.95 9.90 -1.46
N LEU A 122 2.40 10.85 -2.28
CA LEU A 122 3.01 10.56 -3.58
C LEU A 122 4.31 9.75 -3.41
N SER A 123 5.12 10.07 -2.40
CA SER A 123 6.33 9.29 -2.10
C SER A 123 5.99 7.85 -1.68
N LEU A 124 4.94 7.67 -0.87
CA LEU A 124 4.45 6.33 -0.48
C LEU A 124 4.00 5.52 -1.69
N GLN A 125 3.22 6.11 -2.60
CA GLN A 125 2.78 5.43 -3.82
C GLN A 125 3.98 5.12 -4.74
N SER A 126 4.98 5.99 -4.83
CA SER A 126 6.15 5.78 -5.69
C SER A 126 7.03 4.60 -5.27
N LEU A 127 6.96 4.17 -4.00
CA LEU A 127 7.64 2.96 -3.53
C LEU A 127 6.99 1.68 -4.05
N LEU A 128 5.73 1.75 -4.49
CA LEU A 128 4.96 0.59 -4.94
C LEU A 128 5.34 0.24 -6.37
N ASP A 129 6.55 -0.29 -6.54
CA ASP A 129 7.15 -0.64 -7.83
C ASP A 129 7.02 -2.13 -8.20
N SER A 130 7.69 -2.55 -9.28
CA SER A 130 7.66 -3.94 -9.79
C SER A 130 8.74 -4.84 -9.17
N ASP A 131 9.66 -4.31 -8.36
CA ASP A 131 10.82 -5.00 -7.78
C ASP A 131 11.16 -4.49 -6.36
N PRO A 132 10.22 -4.59 -5.42
CA PRO A 132 10.26 -3.87 -4.15
C PRO A 132 11.47 -4.22 -3.29
N LEU A 133 11.98 -5.45 -3.36
CA LEU A 133 13.14 -5.86 -2.57
C LEU A 133 14.42 -5.11 -2.94
N LEU A 134 14.48 -4.43 -4.10
CA LEU A 134 15.60 -3.55 -4.44
C LEU A 134 15.66 -2.28 -3.57
N ASN A 135 14.59 -1.95 -2.86
CA ASN A 135 14.59 -0.88 -1.85
C ASN A 135 15.29 -1.30 -0.55
N GLU A 136 15.61 -2.59 -0.38
CA GLU A 136 16.42 -3.06 0.74
C GLU A 136 17.93 -2.86 0.46
N PRO A 137 18.70 -2.21 1.36
CA PRO A 137 20.12 -2.02 1.16
C PRO A 137 20.88 -3.34 0.94
N GLY A 138 21.73 -3.36 -0.09
CA GLY A 138 22.59 -4.51 -0.42
C GLY A 138 21.98 -5.52 -1.39
N PHE A 139 20.71 -5.37 -1.79
CA PHE A 139 20.10 -6.18 -2.84
C PHE A 139 20.36 -5.61 -4.23
N ASN A 140 20.75 -6.47 -5.17
CA ASN A 140 20.89 -6.12 -6.57
C ASN A 140 20.56 -7.33 -7.47
N LYS A 141 20.01 -7.06 -8.65
CA LYS A 141 19.68 -8.12 -9.64
C LYS A 141 20.90 -8.76 -10.31
N LYS A 142 22.08 -8.15 -10.20
CA LYS A 142 23.30 -8.64 -10.88
C LYS A 142 23.83 -9.93 -10.25
N ASN A 143 23.60 -10.11 -8.95
CA ASN A 143 23.94 -11.35 -8.25
C ASN A 143 22.83 -12.41 -8.47
N LYS A 144 23.19 -13.57 -9.04
CA LYS A 144 22.24 -14.65 -9.35
C LYS A 144 21.46 -15.16 -8.14
N HIS A 145 22.12 -15.28 -6.98
CA HIS A 145 21.45 -15.73 -5.75
C HIS A 145 20.44 -14.69 -5.26
N GLN A 146 20.81 -13.40 -5.29
CA GLN A 146 19.90 -12.31 -4.93
C GLN A 146 18.74 -12.18 -5.93
N ALA A 147 18.98 -12.38 -7.22
CA ALA A 147 17.92 -12.36 -8.24
C ALA A 147 16.84 -13.41 -7.97
N GLU A 148 17.22 -14.61 -7.52
CA GLU A 148 16.26 -15.65 -7.15
C GLU A 148 15.49 -15.29 -5.87
N ILE A 149 16.13 -14.66 -4.87
CA ILE A 149 15.44 -14.15 -3.68
C ILE A 149 14.45 -13.04 -4.06
N ILE A 150 14.84 -12.11 -4.93
CA ILE A 150 13.97 -11.03 -5.42
C ILE A 150 12.76 -11.62 -6.14
N LYS A 151 12.96 -12.59 -7.05
CA LYS A 151 11.85 -13.27 -7.73
C LYS A 151 10.90 -13.94 -6.75
N ASN A 152 11.43 -14.68 -5.78
CA ASN A 152 10.62 -15.33 -4.76
C ASN A 152 9.86 -14.33 -3.86
N TYR A 153 10.48 -13.20 -3.54
CA TYR A 153 9.79 -12.11 -2.84
C TYR A 153 8.67 -11.54 -3.70
N ASN A 154 8.92 -11.24 -4.97
CA ASN A 154 7.93 -10.71 -5.91
C ASN A 154 6.72 -11.64 -6.04
N ASP A 155 6.93 -12.95 -6.10
CA ASP A 155 5.83 -13.94 -6.17
C ASP A 155 4.96 -13.90 -4.90
N VAL A 156 5.58 -13.78 -3.71
CA VAL A 156 4.85 -13.62 -2.44
C VAL A 156 4.10 -12.30 -2.40
N ILE A 157 4.73 -11.21 -2.85
CA ILE A 157 4.11 -9.88 -2.88
C ILE A 157 2.92 -9.84 -3.83
N PHE A 158 3.05 -10.38 -5.03
CA PHE A 158 1.93 -10.44 -5.98
C PHE A 158 0.77 -11.27 -5.39
N PHE A 159 1.06 -12.43 -4.81
CA PHE A 159 0.06 -13.26 -4.15
C PHE A 159 -0.66 -12.48 -3.04
N GLU A 160 0.10 -11.82 -2.16
CA GLU A 160 -0.45 -11.08 -1.01
C GLU A 160 -1.11 -9.75 -1.37
N ASN A 161 -0.71 -9.14 -2.49
CA ASN A 161 -1.42 -8.01 -3.04
C ASN A 161 -2.87 -8.39 -3.36
N ILE A 162 -3.09 -9.52 -4.02
CA ILE A 162 -4.42 -10.00 -4.35
C ILE A 162 -5.15 -10.54 -3.11
N ASN A 163 -4.51 -11.46 -2.37
CA ASN A 163 -5.14 -12.16 -1.25
C ASN A 163 -5.49 -11.22 -0.10
N THR A 164 -4.54 -10.37 0.29
CA THR A 164 -4.65 -9.54 1.50
C THR A 164 -5.00 -8.10 1.16
N LEU A 165 -4.20 -7.44 0.31
CA LEU A 165 -4.39 -6.01 0.08
C LEU A 165 -5.65 -5.70 -0.73
N LEU A 166 -6.08 -6.61 -1.60
CA LEU A 166 -7.29 -6.48 -2.40
C LEU A 166 -8.47 -7.24 -1.75
N ILE A 167 -8.47 -8.58 -1.78
CA ILE A 167 -9.63 -9.41 -1.40
C ILE A 167 -10.00 -9.21 0.08
N LYS A 168 -9.03 -9.38 1.00
CA LYS A 168 -9.31 -9.22 2.44
C LYS A 168 -9.73 -7.79 2.78
N ASN A 169 -9.06 -6.77 2.24
CA ASN A 169 -9.45 -5.38 2.49
C ASN A 169 -10.78 -4.99 1.85
N TYR A 170 -11.22 -5.66 0.78
CA TYR A 170 -12.54 -5.49 0.19
C TYR A 170 -13.64 -6.15 1.05
N LEU A 171 -13.42 -7.39 1.49
CA LEU A 171 -14.41 -8.19 2.23
C LEU A 171 -14.52 -7.79 3.70
N ASP A 172 -13.38 -7.47 4.31
CA ASP A 172 -13.22 -7.16 5.73
C ASP A 172 -12.37 -5.90 5.86
N THR A 173 -12.87 -4.77 5.37
CA THR A 173 -12.19 -3.48 5.51
C THR A 173 -11.98 -3.17 6.99
N HIS A 174 -10.78 -2.68 7.35
CA HIS A 174 -10.51 -2.31 8.73
C HIS A 174 -11.54 -1.26 9.21
N PRO A 175 -12.14 -1.39 10.41
CA PRO A 175 -13.24 -0.52 10.87
C PRO A 175 -12.95 0.97 10.73
N ASP A 176 -11.75 1.39 11.12
CA ASP A 176 -11.33 2.78 11.02
C ASP A 176 -11.24 3.33 9.59
N PHE A 177 -11.14 2.46 8.59
CA PHE A 177 -10.97 2.79 7.17
C PHE A 177 -12.25 2.57 6.37
N MET A 178 -13.38 2.33 7.04
CA MET A 178 -14.70 2.21 6.39
C MET A 178 -15.13 3.48 5.64
N ILE A 179 -14.53 4.63 5.96
CA ILE A 179 -14.74 5.86 5.21
C ILE A 179 -14.31 5.75 3.74
N PHE A 180 -13.42 4.80 3.40
CA PHE A 180 -12.97 4.56 2.02
C PHE A 180 -13.76 3.47 1.29
N LYS A 181 -14.82 2.92 1.90
CA LYS A 181 -15.55 1.74 1.39
C LYS A 181 -16.09 1.94 -0.03
N ASP A 182 -16.67 3.09 -0.31
CA ASP A 182 -17.26 3.37 -1.62
C ASP A 182 -16.19 3.40 -2.72
N MET A 183 -15.01 3.96 -2.42
CA MET A 183 -13.86 3.98 -3.33
C MET A 183 -13.29 2.59 -3.57
N ILE A 184 -13.19 1.77 -2.51
CA ILE A 184 -12.78 0.35 -2.60
C ILE A 184 -13.73 -0.42 -3.52
N TYR A 185 -15.04 -0.25 -3.33
CA TYR A 185 -16.06 -0.97 -4.11
C TYR A 185 -16.09 -0.52 -5.56
N LYS A 186 -16.05 0.79 -5.78
CA LYS A 186 -15.98 1.36 -7.12
C LYS A 186 -14.76 0.85 -7.87
N TYR A 187 -13.56 0.95 -7.28
CA TYR A 187 -12.34 0.52 -7.94
C TYR A 187 -12.37 -0.97 -8.28
N PHE A 188 -12.79 -1.83 -7.35
CA PHE A 188 -12.90 -3.28 -7.62
C PHE A 188 -13.86 -3.55 -8.78
N ASN A 189 -15.05 -2.98 -8.75
CA ASN A 189 -16.06 -3.17 -9.78
C ASN A 189 -15.58 -2.68 -11.17
N ASP A 190 -14.81 -1.61 -11.20
CA ASP A 190 -14.30 -1.04 -12.46
C ASP A 190 -13.10 -1.84 -13.01
N ASN A 191 -12.40 -2.65 -12.19
CA ASN A 191 -11.12 -3.28 -12.55
C ASN A 191 -11.06 -4.81 -12.36
N TYR A 192 -12.14 -5.47 -11.95
CA TYR A 192 -12.11 -6.91 -11.61
C TYR A 192 -11.63 -7.81 -12.76
N GLN A 193 -11.95 -7.44 -14.00
CA GLN A 193 -11.54 -8.20 -15.17
C GLN A 193 -10.02 -8.11 -15.40
N ASP A 194 -9.44 -6.91 -15.24
CA ASP A 194 -7.99 -6.72 -15.38
C ASP A 194 -7.23 -7.47 -14.28
N ILE A 195 -7.76 -7.45 -13.06
CA ILE A 195 -7.20 -8.21 -11.93
C ILE A 195 -7.27 -9.72 -12.20
N TYR A 196 -8.40 -10.23 -12.70
CA TYR A 196 -8.53 -11.63 -13.10
C TYR A 196 -7.46 -12.02 -14.14
N ASN A 197 -7.29 -11.19 -15.18
CA ASN A 197 -6.29 -11.40 -16.21
C ASN A 197 -4.85 -11.37 -15.65
N ASN A 198 -4.59 -10.54 -14.65
CA ASN A 198 -3.29 -10.50 -13.97
C ASN A 198 -3.03 -11.79 -13.18
N ILE A 199 -4.01 -12.32 -12.44
CA ILE A 199 -3.86 -13.60 -11.71
C ILE A 199 -3.66 -14.75 -12.70
N LEU A 200 -4.37 -14.75 -13.83
CA LEU A 200 -4.24 -15.77 -14.87
C LEU A 200 -2.81 -15.94 -15.41
N LYS A 201 -2.00 -14.87 -15.42
CA LYS A 201 -0.58 -14.94 -15.84
C LYS A 201 0.24 -15.89 -14.94
N TYR A 202 -0.22 -16.16 -13.74
CA TYR A 202 0.44 -17.00 -12.74
C TYR A 202 -0.18 -18.40 -12.63
N LYS A 203 -1.16 -18.74 -13.48
CA LYS A 203 -1.92 -20.01 -13.41
C LYS A 203 -1.07 -21.27 -13.52
N ASP A 204 0.07 -21.20 -14.20
CA ASP A 204 0.94 -22.36 -14.44
C ASP A 204 1.98 -22.56 -13.33
N ILE A 205 2.05 -21.62 -12.37
CA ILE A 205 2.95 -21.74 -11.22
C ILE A 205 2.32 -22.71 -10.23
N LYS A 206 2.92 -23.91 -10.16
CA LYS A 206 2.57 -24.91 -9.16
C LYS A 206 2.74 -24.35 -7.76
N LYS A 207 1.90 -24.85 -6.86
CA LYS A 207 2.03 -24.66 -5.42
C LYS A 207 3.49 -24.82 -4.99
N LYS A 208 4.04 -23.80 -4.33
CA LYS A 208 5.42 -23.81 -3.89
C LYS A 208 5.60 -23.15 -2.54
N ARG A 209 6.56 -23.71 -1.78
CA ARG A 209 7.03 -23.13 -0.53
C ARG A 209 8.21 -22.22 -0.81
N ILE A 210 8.09 -20.97 -0.38
CA ILE A 210 9.09 -19.93 -0.51
C ILE A 210 9.70 -19.63 0.85
N ILE A 211 11.00 -19.39 0.87
CA ILE A 211 11.71 -18.85 2.03
C ILE A 211 12.31 -17.52 1.61
N ILE A 212 12.03 -16.47 2.38
CA ILE A 212 12.65 -15.15 2.26
C ILE A 212 13.50 -14.96 3.52
N PRO A 213 14.80 -15.31 3.48
CA PRO A 213 15.63 -15.38 4.69
C PRO A 213 15.75 -14.06 5.43
N ILE A 214 15.83 -12.95 4.71
CA ILE A 214 16.03 -11.62 5.30
C ILE A 214 14.89 -11.22 6.26
N TYR A 215 13.68 -11.71 6.02
CA TYR A 215 12.53 -11.45 6.87
C TYR A 215 12.11 -12.66 7.69
N SER A 216 12.89 -13.75 7.64
CA SER A 216 12.54 -15.04 8.25
C SER A 216 11.16 -15.55 7.85
N ILE A 217 10.70 -15.20 6.65
CA ILE A 217 9.37 -15.57 6.14
C ILE A 217 9.49 -16.95 5.49
N LYS A 218 8.63 -17.87 5.94
CA LYS A 218 8.33 -19.12 5.24
C LYS A 218 6.89 -19.02 4.77
N TYR A 219 6.69 -19.00 3.46
CA TYR A 219 5.39 -18.77 2.86
C TYR A 219 5.06 -19.88 1.89
N GLU A 220 3.78 -20.20 1.76
CA GLU A 220 3.29 -21.13 0.75
C GLU A 220 2.35 -20.35 -0.15
N ILE A 221 2.61 -20.39 -1.45
CA ILE A 221 1.74 -19.76 -2.44
C ILE A 221 1.07 -20.84 -3.29
N ASP A 222 -0.21 -20.64 -3.55
CA ASP A 222 -1.01 -21.47 -4.44
C ASP A 222 -1.92 -20.58 -5.30
N PHE A 223 -1.48 -20.29 -6.53
CA PHE A 223 -2.22 -19.43 -7.43
C PHE A 223 -3.53 -20.06 -7.93
N HIS A 224 -3.68 -21.38 -7.88
CA HIS A 224 -4.95 -22.03 -8.19
C HIS A 224 -5.98 -21.77 -7.10
N GLU A 225 -5.58 -21.88 -5.84
CA GLU A 225 -6.43 -21.52 -4.70
C GLU A 225 -6.78 -20.04 -4.71
N LEU A 226 -5.80 -19.15 -4.94
CA LEU A 226 -6.05 -17.71 -5.05
C LEU A 226 -7.04 -17.37 -6.16
N MET A 227 -6.89 -18.00 -7.34
CA MET A 227 -7.82 -17.84 -8.44
C MET A 227 -9.22 -18.33 -8.08
N ALA A 228 -9.35 -19.48 -7.40
CA ALA A 228 -10.64 -19.98 -6.96
C ALA A 228 -11.32 -19.02 -5.97
N VAL A 229 -10.58 -18.49 -4.99
CA VAL A 229 -11.07 -17.49 -4.04
C VAL A 229 -11.53 -16.23 -4.77
N TYR A 230 -10.76 -15.76 -5.76
CA TYR A 230 -11.12 -14.59 -6.55
C TYR A 230 -12.41 -14.82 -7.36
N CYS A 231 -12.53 -15.95 -8.06
CA CYS A 231 -13.75 -16.32 -8.80
C CYS A 231 -14.96 -16.45 -7.88
N LEU A 232 -14.79 -17.00 -6.67
CA LEU A 232 -15.86 -17.07 -5.67
C LEU A 232 -16.33 -15.67 -5.23
N LEU A 233 -15.40 -14.72 -5.07
CA LEU A 233 -15.73 -13.32 -4.80
C LEU A 233 -16.54 -12.72 -5.95
N LEU A 234 -16.11 -12.88 -7.20
CA LEU A 234 -16.85 -12.37 -8.37
C LEU A 234 -18.27 -12.93 -8.44
N ASN A 235 -18.42 -14.24 -8.22
CA ASN A 235 -19.73 -14.89 -8.20
C ASN A 235 -20.63 -14.31 -7.10
N LYS A 236 -20.11 -14.08 -5.88
CA LYS A 236 -20.87 -13.44 -4.79
C LYS A 236 -21.33 -12.02 -5.15
N LEU A 237 -20.57 -11.32 -5.97
CA LEU A 237 -20.86 -9.96 -6.43
C LEU A 237 -21.66 -9.91 -7.74
N ASN A 238 -22.02 -11.06 -8.31
CA ASN A 238 -22.65 -11.17 -9.63
C ASN A 238 -21.85 -10.53 -10.78
N LEU A 239 -20.51 -10.52 -10.66
CA LEU A 239 -19.61 -10.03 -11.70
C LEU A 239 -19.20 -11.17 -12.62
N LYS A 240 -19.35 -10.98 -13.93
CA LYS A 240 -19.07 -12.00 -14.95
C LYS A 240 -17.71 -11.77 -15.58
N ILE A 241 -16.87 -12.81 -15.59
CA ILE A 241 -15.63 -12.80 -16.38
C ILE A 241 -15.99 -12.79 -17.86
N LEU A 242 -15.50 -11.80 -18.58
CA LEU A 242 -15.59 -11.70 -20.03
C LEU A 242 -14.40 -12.45 -20.63
N ASN A 243 -14.67 -13.53 -21.35
CA ASN A 243 -13.64 -14.19 -22.16
C ASN A 243 -13.49 -13.39 -23.46
N ASN A 244 -12.35 -12.74 -23.64
CA ASN A 244 -11.94 -12.19 -24.93
C ASN A 244 -11.27 -13.26 -25.79
#